data_AF-A0A3N0C5R7-F1
#
_entry.id   AF-A0A3N0C5R7-F1
#
_cell.length_a   1.000
_cell.length_b   1.000
_cell.length_c   1.000
_cell.angle_alpha   90.00
_cell.angle_beta   90.00
_cell.angle_gamma   90.00
#
_symmetry.space_group_name_H-M   'P 1'
#
loop_
_entity.id
_entity.type
_entity.pdbx_description
1 polymer ?
#
loop_
_entity_poly.entity_id
_entity_poly.type
_entity_poly.pdbx_seq_one_letter_code
_entity_poly.pdbx_strand_id
1 'polypeptide(L)'
;AAGTGIRRVRLRRRSGDIQLLRPGQTVAELTQPGQPAQRISLPRRSLKACLAEELRRLDPDEVFGEVITMGLPRTNLRSVRPSER
;
A
#
# COMPACT_ATOMS: atom_id res chain seq x y z
N ALA A 1 8.76 -13.85 -16.35
CA ALA A 1 9.02 -14.36 -14.99
C ALA A 1 7.76 -14.23 -14.14
N ALA A 2 7.40 -15.24 -13.35
CA ALA A 2 6.25 -15.20 -12.45
C ALA A 2 6.46 -14.12 -11.37
N GLY A 3 5.83 -12.95 -11.49
CA GLY A 3 6.13 -11.83 -10.60
C GLY A 3 5.75 -12.10 -9.13
N THR A 4 6.50 -11.47 -8.22
CA THR A 4 6.68 -11.69 -6.78
C THR A 4 5.49 -11.33 -5.85
N GLY A 5 4.26 -11.25 -6.37
CA GLY A 5 3.08 -10.83 -5.58
C GLY A 5 2.33 -11.98 -4.87
N ILE A 6 1.44 -11.63 -3.94
CA ILE A 6 0.55 -12.57 -3.25
C ILE A 6 -0.33 -13.31 -4.26
N ARG A 7 -0.23 -14.64 -4.26
CA ARG A 7 -0.96 -15.52 -5.19
C ARG A 7 -2.17 -16.20 -4.57
N ARG A 8 -2.16 -16.43 -3.26
CA ARG A 8 -3.24 -17.10 -2.56
C ARG A 8 -3.33 -16.59 -1.13
N VAL A 9 -4.54 -16.32 -0.70
CA VAL A 9 -4.88 -16.11 0.71
C VAL A 9 -5.97 -17.10 1.06
N ARG A 10 -5.85 -17.73 2.23
CA ARG A 10 -6.87 -18.64 2.75
C ARG A 10 -7.15 -18.29 4.21
N LEU A 11 -8.40 -17.98 4.50
CA LEU A 11 -8.90 -17.76 5.84
C LEU A 11 -9.59 -19.03 6.32
N ARG A 12 -9.03 -19.67 7.35
CA ARG A 12 -9.60 -20.86 8.00
C ARG A 12 -10.67 -20.42 8.99
N ARG A 13 -11.88 -20.98 8.90
CA ARG A 13 -12.98 -20.74 9.84
C ARG A 13 -13.65 -22.06 10.18
N ARG A 14 -14.34 -22.13 11.33
CA ARG A 14 -15.13 -23.32 11.73
C ARG A 14 -16.17 -23.70 10.67
N SER A 15 -16.74 -22.71 9.99
CA SER A 15 -17.72 -22.88 8.90
C SER A 15 -17.10 -23.25 7.55
N GLY A 16 -15.79 -23.44 7.48
CA GLY A 16 -15.05 -23.75 6.26
C GLY A 16 -14.20 -22.58 5.74
N ASP A 17 -13.32 -22.91 4.80
CA ASP A 17 -12.32 -21.98 4.28
C ASP A 17 -12.94 -20.94 3.35
N ILE A 18 -12.48 -19.70 3.49
CA ILE A 18 -12.55 -18.71 2.41
C ILE A 18 -11.21 -18.67 1.72
N GLN A 19 -11.18 -18.77 0.39
CA GLN A 19 -9.96 -18.72 -0.40
C GLN A 19 -10.07 -17.70 -1.52
N LEU A 20 -9.07 -16.83 -1.61
CA LEU A 20 -8.83 -15.97 -2.77
C LEU A 20 -7.56 -16.46 -3.48
N LEU A 21 -7.70 -16.95 -4.70
CA LEU A 21 -6.60 -17.46 -5.52
C LEU A 21 -6.43 -16.59 -6.76
N ARG A 22 -5.19 -16.26 -7.10
CA ARG A 22 -4.84 -15.55 -8.33
C ARG A 22 -4.06 -16.47 -9.28
N PRO A 23 -4.73 -17.16 -10.22
CA PRO A 23 -4.06 -18.02 -11.20
C PRO A 23 -3.30 -17.20 -12.25
N GLY A 24 -3.82 -16.04 -12.65
CA GLY A 24 -3.25 -15.16 -13.67
C GLY A 24 -2.81 -13.79 -13.15
N GLN A 25 -2.84 -12.77 -14.01
CA GLN A 25 -2.47 -11.39 -13.65
C GLN A 25 -3.67 -10.49 -13.36
N THR A 26 -4.83 -10.80 -13.95
CA THR A 26 -5.98 -9.88 -14.03
C THR A 26 -7.19 -10.32 -13.22
N VAL A 27 -7.39 -11.63 -13.04
CA VAL A 27 -8.57 -12.18 -12.38
C VAL A 27 -8.15 -13.05 -11.21
N ALA A 28 -8.84 -12.88 -10.08
CA ALA A 28 -8.79 -13.77 -8.94
C ALA A 28 -10.08 -14.59 -8.84
N GLU A 29 -9.98 -15.77 -8.25
CA GLU A 29 -11.09 -16.66 -7.95
C GLU A 29 -11.31 -16.69 -6.44
N LEU A 30 -12.54 -16.37 -6.02
CA LEU A 30 -12.98 -16.42 -4.63
C LEU A 30 -13.87 -17.66 -4.45
N THR A 31 -13.46 -18.55 -3.56
CA THR A 31 -14.22 -19.74 -3.18
C THR A 31 -14.60 -19.65 -1.72
N GLN A 32 -15.87 -19.89 -1.39
CA GLN A 32 -16.42 -19.83 -0.04
C GLN A 32 -17.45 -20.95 0.18
N PRO A 33 -17.63 -21.44 1.41
CA PRO A 33 -18.61 -22.48 1.70
C PRO A 33 -20.04 -21.95 1.46
N GLY A 34 -20.87 -22.73 0.78
CA GLY A 34 -22.27 -22.38 0.51
C GLY A 34 -22.47 -21.32 -0.58
N GLN A 35 -21.42 -20.92 -1.30
CA GLN A 35 -21.52 -19.96 -2.41
C GLN A 35 -20.80 -20.51 -3.65
N PRO A 36 -21.29 -20.21 -4.86
CA PRO A 36 -20.57 -20.53 -6.08
C PRO A 36 -19.25 -19.76 -6.14
N ALA A 37 -18.25 -20.33 -6.82
CA ALA A 37 -16.98 -19.64 -7.04
C ALA A 37 -17.20 -18.34 -7.83
N GLN A 38 -16.61 -17.24 -7.36
CA GLN A 38 -16.74 -15.93 -7.97
C GLN A 38 -15.43 -15.51 -8.65
N ARG A 39 -15.53 -14.89 -9.83
CA ARG A 39 -14.39 -14.30 -10.54
C ARG A 39 -14.35 -12.80 -10.26
N ILE A 40 -13.27 -12.35 -9.65
CA ILE A 40 -13.07 -10.96 -9.23
C ILE A 40 -11.99 -10.33 -10.11
N SER A 41 -12.32 -9.19 -10.73
CA SER A 41 -11.32 -8.37 -11.40
C SER A 41 -10.35 -7.83 -10.37
N LEU A 42 -9.09 -8.26 -10.48
CA LEU A 42 -8.04 -7.88 -9.56
C LEU A 42 -6.74 -7.73 -10.36
N PRO A 43 -6.64 -6.77 -11.30
CA PRO A 43 -5.43 -6.56 -12.07
C PRO A 43 -4.27 -6.09 -11.20
N ARG A 44 -3.05 -6.50 -11.56
CA ARG A 44 -1.86 -5.87 -10.99
C ARG A 44 -1.78 -4.43 -11.48
N ARG A 45 -1.71 -3.48 -10.55
CA ARG A 45 -1.44 -2.08 -10.87
C ARG A 45 0.02 -1.93 -11.27
N SER A 46 0.28 -1.10 -12.29
CA SER A 46 1.65 -0.74 -12.65
C SER A 46 2.27 0.10 -11.52
N LEU A 47 3.61 0.09 -11.42
CA LEU A 47 4.30 0.93 -10.45
C LEU A 47 3.89 2.41 -10.58
N LYS A 48 3.76 2.90 -11.82
CA LYS A 48 3.28 4.26 -12.10
C LYS A 48 1.89 4.52 -11.52
N ALA A 49 0.95 3.58 -11.70
CA ALA A 49 -0.41 3.72 -11.16
C ALA A 49 -0.42 3.66 -9.62
N CYS A 50 0.44 2.83 -9.01
CA CYS A 50 0.61 2.82 -7.56
C CYS A 50 1.21 4.14 -7.06
N LEU A 51 2.26 4.65 -7.68
CA LEU A 51 2.86 5.94 -7.30
C LEU A 51 1.87 7.09 -7.46
N ALA A 52 1.10 7.11 -8.56
CA ALA A 52 0.08 8.14 -8.77
C ALA A 52 -1.04 8.09 -7.72
N GLU A 53 -1.38 6.90 -7.19
CA GLU A 53 -2.32 6.75 -6.07
C GLU A 53 -1.76 7.37 -4.79
N GLU A 54 -0.52 7.01 -4.41
CA GLU A 54 0.14 7.52 -3.21
C GLU A 54 0.32 9.05 -3.27
N LEU A 55 0.70 9.57 -4.45
CA LEU A 55 0.91 11.00 -4.68
C LEU A 55 -0.40 11.78 -4.91
N ARG A 56 -1.56 11.12 -4.93
CA ARG A 56 -2.83 11.82 -5.18
C ARG A 56 -3.24 12.73 -4.03
N ARG A 57 -2.73 12.47 -2.83
CA ARG A 57 -2.94 13.28 -1.63
C ARG A 57 -1.65 13.99 -1.24
N LEU A 58 -1.08 14.73 -2.20
CA LEU A 58 -0.17 15.82 -1.90
C LEU A 58 -0.97 17.01 -1.32
N ASP A 59 -1.69 16.76 -0.23
CA ASP A 59 -2.21 17.87 0.57
C ASP A 59 -1.00 18.65 1.11
N PRO A 60 -1.10 19.97 1.28
CA PRO A 60 -0.05 20.74 1.92
C PRO A 60 0.34 20.11 3.25
N ASP A 61 1.63 19.92 3.47
CA ASP A 61 2.12 19.53 4.79
C ASP A 61 2.11 20.76 5.70
N GLU A 62 0.97 20.99 6.36
CA GLU A 62 0.75 22.15 7.23
C GLU A 62 1.78 22.19 8.37
N VAL A 63 2.10 21.03 8.94
CA VAL A 63 3.09 20.92 10.04
C VAL A 63 4.47 21.31 9.55
N PHE A 64 4.91 20.77 8.39
CA PHE A 64 6.19 21.15 7.82
C PHE A 64 6.22 22.65 7.47
N GLY A 65 5.14 23.19 6.93
CA GLY A 65 4.96 24.61 6.65
C GLY A 65 5.11 25.50 7.90
N GLU A 66 4.42 25.16 8.98
CA GLU A 66 4.54 25.84 10.27
C GLU A 66 5.96 25.75 10.84
N VAL A 67 6.60 24.58 10.70
CA VAL A 67 7.99 24.39 11.16
C VAL A 67 8.93 25.33 10.41
N ILE A 68 8.90 25.38 9.08
CA ILE A 68 9.86 26.21 8.32
C ILE A 68 9.58 27.71 8.44
N THR A 69 8.32 28.11 8.59
CA THR A 69 7.92 29.53 8.64
C THR A 69 7.96 30.12 10.05
N MET A 70 7.53 29.37 11.06
CA MET A 70 7.40 29.85 12.43
C MET A 70 8.31 29.13 13.43
N GLY A 71 8.51 27.81 13.26
CA GLY A 71 9.25 26.99 14.20
C GLY A 71 10.77 27.15 14.09
N LEU A 72 11.30 27.20 12.87
CA LEU A 72 12.72 27.20 12.57
C LEU A 72 13.47 28.39 13.19
N PRO A 73 12.94 29.64 13.15
CA PRO A 73 13.57 30.77 13.85
C PRO A 73 13.62 30.62 15.38
N ARG A 74 12.80 29.73 15.96
CA ARG A 74 12.77 29.46 17.40
C ARG A 74 13.75 28.37 17.82
N THR A 75 14.42 27.73 16.86
CA THR A 75 15.45 26.72 17.10
C THR A 75 16.84 27.35 17.13
N ASN A 76 17.79 26.67 17.76
CA ASN A 76 19.18 27.09 17.75
C ASN A 76 19.82 26.77 16.39
N LEU A 77 19.78 27.72 15.46
CA LEU A 77 20.29 27.58 14.08
C LEU A 77 21.83 27.52 13.96
N ARG A 78 22.55 27.38 15.08
CA ARG A 78 24.00 27.15 15.05
C ARG A 78 24.29 25.92 14.20
N SER A 79 25.41 25.95 13.46
CA SER A 79 25.78 24.83 12.59
C SER A 79 25.85 23.55 13.40
N VAL A 80 25.00 22.60 13.03
CA VAL A 80 25.12 21.22 13.50
C VAL A 80 26.34 20.66 12.79
N ARG A 81 27.35 20.24 13.56
CA ARG A 81 28.48 19.50 12.99
C ARG A 81 27.92 18.22 12.37
N PRO A 82 28.26 17.88 11.10
CA PRO A 82 27.85 16.62 10.50
C PRO A 82 28.26 15.45 11.42
N SER A 83 27.35 14.50 11.62
CA SER A 83 27.67 13.26 12.31
C SER A 83 28.64 12.44 11.46
N GLU A 84 29.71 11.91 12.05
CA GLU A 84 30.69 11.03 11.37
C GLU A 84 30.18 9.60 11.15
N ARG A 85 28.85 9.41 11.06
CA ARG A 85 28.23 8.09 10.86
C ARG A 85 27.87 7.87 9.41
#